data_AF-A0A520ACW1-F1
#
_entry.id   AF-A0A520ACW1-F1
#
_cell.length_a   1.000
_cell.length_b   1.000
_cell.length_c   1.000
_cell.angle_alpha   90.00
_cell.angle_beta   90.00
_cell.angle_gamma   90.00
#
_symmetry.space_group_name_H-M   'P 1'
#
loop_
_entity.id
_entity.type
_entity.pdbx_description
1 polymer ?
#
loop_
_entity_poly.entity_id
_entity_poly.type
_entity_poly.pdbx_seq_one_letter_code
_entity_poly.pdbx_strand_id
1 'polypeptide(L)'
;ILAVVYIVYLSTHVGYGIWGFLLKTYSTAAVVPYTLLVPVVGFLSAALLLNEDLPPWKILASVFVMLGLVFNLLEKQILNSIKKIFNRPLKSSKI
;
A
#
# COMPACT_ATOMS: atom_id res chain seq x y z
N ILE A 1 -13.18 17.89 -24.60
CA ILE A 1 -12.00 18.79 -24.50
C ILE A 1 -11.60 19.01 -23.04
N LEU A 2 -12.48 19.51 -22.15
CA LEU A 2 -12.16 19.68 -20.71
C LEU A 2 -11.69 18.38 -20.02
N ALA A 3 -12.35 17.24 -20.28
CA ALA A 3 -11.92 15.95 -19.73
C ALA A 3 -10.50 15.55 -20.19
N VAL A 4 -10.13 15.85 -21.43
CA VAL A 4 -8.79 15.57 -21.97
C VAL A 4 -7.75 16.46 -21.30
N VAL A 5 -8.05 17.75 -21.14
CA VAL A 5 -7.17 18.69 -20.42
C VAL A 5 -6.96 18.25 -18.98
N TYR A 6 -8.03 17.83 -18.29
CA TYR A 6 -7.95 17.32 -16.92
C TYR A 6 -7.05 16.08 -16.82
N ILE A 7 -7.26 15.07 -17.65
CA ILE A 7 -6.45 13.84 -17.59
C ILE A 7 -4.98 14.13 -17.92
N VAL A 8 -4.70 14.88 -18.97
CA VAL A 8 -3.32 15.08 -19.46
C VAL A 8 -2.50 16.00 -18.54
N TYR A 9 -3.06 17.13 -18.13
CA TYR A 9 -2.30 18.13 -17.37
C TYR A 9 -2.46 17.96 -15.86
N LEU A 10 -3.67 17.70 -15.38
CA LEU A 10 -3.92 17.55 -13.95
C LEU A 10 -3.58 16.14 -13.47
N SER A 11 -4.19 15.09 -14.04
CA SER A 11 -3.96 13.72 -13.55
C SER A 11 -2.54 13.22 -13.88
N THR A 12 -2.13 13.29 -15.14
CA THR A 12 -0.89 12.68 -15.63
C THR A 12 0.34 13.47 -15.19
N HIS A 13 0.43 14.77 -15.49
CA HIS A 13 1.64 15.55 -15.14
C HIS A 13 1.81 15.70 -13.63
N VAL A 14 0.75 16.01 -12.87
CA VAL A 14 0.87 16.11 -11.40
C VAL A 14 1.14 14.74 -10.80
N GLY A 15 0.44 13.69 -11.25
CA GLY A 15 0.65 12.32 -10.77
C GLY A 15 2.08 11.83 -10.99
N TYR A 16 2.59 11.92 -12.22
CA TYR A 16 3.97 11.53 -12.54
C TYR A 16 5.00 12.46 -11.91
N GLY A 17 4.72 13.75 -11.78
CA GLY A 17 5.61 14.71 -11.11
C GLY A 17 5.80 14.39 -9.63
N ILE A 18 4.69 14.16 -8.90
CA ILE A 18 4.72 13.75 -7.49
C ILE A 18 5.39 12.38 -7.35
N TRP A 19 5.08 11.43 -8.23
CA TRP A 19 5.67 10.09 -8.19
C TRP A 19 7.18 10.11 -8.44
N GLY A 20 7.63 10.89 -9.44
CA GLY A 20 9.06 11.09 -9.71
C GLY A 20 9.78 11.77 -8.54
N PHE A 21 9.14 12.73 -7.88
CA PHE A 21 9.66 13.36 -6.66
C PHE A 21 9.80 12.34 -5.51
N LEU A 22 8.76 11.54 -5.26
CA LEU A 22 8.78 10.48 -4.25
C LEU A 22 9.89 9.46 -4.50
N LEU A 23 10.11 9.04 -5.75
CA LEU A 23 11.18 8.10 -6.11
C LEU A 23 12.58 8.71 -5.96
N LYS A 24 12.70 10.04 -6.06
CA LYS A 24 13.97 10.73 -5.80
C LYS A 24 14.27 10.80 -4.29
N THR A 25 13.25 10.91 -3.45
CA THR A 25 13.39 11.09 -1.99
C THR A 25 13.37 9.78 -1.21
N TYR A 26 12.65 8.76 -1.69
CA TYR A 26 12.49 7.46 -1.04
C TYR A 26 12.89 6.32 -1.97
N SER A 27 13.49 5.27 -1.41
CA SER A 27 13.74 4.01 -2.13
C SER A 27 12.45 3.48 -2.75
N THR A 28 12.51 3.03 -4.01
CA THR A 28 11.37 2.46 -4.76
C THR A 28 10.62 1.39 -3.95
N ALA A 29 11.35 0.58 -3.18
CA ALA A 29 10.77 -0.49 -2.36
C ALA A 29 9.91 0.04 -1.20
N ALA A 30 10.09 1.29 -0.77
CA ALA A 30 9.29 1.89 0.29
C ALA A 30 7.94 2.41 -0.21
N VAL A 31 7.86 2.89 -1.47
CA VAL A 31 6.66 3.55 -2.01
C VAL A 31 5.72 2.60 -2.76
N VAL A 32 6.26 1.52 -3.35
CA VAL A 32 5.49 0.52 -4.11
C VAL A 32 4.34 -0.10 -3.32
N PRO A 33 4.48 -0.48 -2.02
CA PRO A 33 3.40 -1.14 -1.29
C PRO A 33 2.14 -0.27 -1.23
N TYR A 34 2.29 1.05 -1.08
CA TYR A 34 1.17 1.98 -0.99
C TYR A 34 0.30 2.03 -2.26
N THR A 35 0.76 1.52 -3.40
CA THR A 35 -0.07 1.41 -4.62
C THR A 35 -1.27 0.48 -4.43
N LEU A 36 -1.21 -0.46 -3.49
CA LEU A 36 -2.35 -1.28 -3.09
C LEU A 36 -3.49 -0.46 -2.49
N LEU A 37 -3.25 0.77 -1.99
CA LEU A 37 -4.32 1.64 -1.50
C LEU A 37 -5.17 2.25 -2.60
N VAL A 38 -4.68 2.32 -3.84
CA VAL A 38 -5.41 2.94 -4.98
C VAL A 38 -6.84 2.42 -5.11
N PRO A 39 -7.11 1.10 -5.16
CA PRO A 39 -8.48 0.59 -5.23
C PRO A 39 -9.35 0.94 -4.01
N VAL A 40 -8.77 0.94 -2.80
CA VAL A 40 -9.50 1.31 -1.57
C VAL A 40 -9.94 2.76 -1.64
N VAL A 41 -9.03 3.66 -2.02
CA VAL A 41 -9.34 5.10 -2.22
C VAL A 41 -10.34 5.28 -3.35
N GLY A 42 -10.25 4.49 -4.43
CA GLY A 42 -11.21 4.48 -5.53
C GLY A 42 -12.63 4.14 -5.07
N PHE A 43 -12.80 3.08 -4.28
CA PHE A 43 -14.11 2.71 -3.73
C PHE A 43 -14.64 3.74 -2.73
N LEU A 44 -13.78 4.27 -1.85
CA LEU A 44 -14.16 5.35 -0.94
C LEU A 44 -14.58 6.61 -1.71
N SER A 45 -13.86 6.96 -2.77
CA SER A 45 -14.20 8.13 -3.60
C SER A 45 -15.50 7.93 -4.37
N ALA A 46 -15.76 6.72 -4.89
CA ALA A 46 -17.04 6.39 -5.51
C ALA A 46 -18.21 6.51 -4.52
N ALA A 47 -18.03 6.03 -3.29
CA ALA A 47 -19.04 6.16 -2.25
C ALA A 47 -19.29 7.62 -1.84
N LEU A 48 -18.22 8.41 -1.66
CA LEU A 48 -18.33 9.78 -1.16
C LEU A 48 -18.71 10.80 -2.24
N LEU A 49 -18.15 10.70 -3.45
CA LEU A 49 -18.36 11.67 -4.52
C LEU A 49 -19.53 11.30 -5.42
N LEU A 50 -19.74 10.00 -5.68
CA LEU A 50 -20.81 9.52 -6.55
C LEU A 50 -22.04 9.02 -5.76
N ASN A 51 -21.97 8.98 -4.42
CA ASN A 51 -23.04 8.41 -3.56
C ASN A 51 -23.43 6.99 -3.96
N GLU A 52 -22.49 6.21 -4.50
CA GLU A 52 -22.74 4.81 -4.82
C GLU A 52 -22.80 3.96 -3.55
N ASP A 53 -23.74 3.01 -3.53
CA ASP A 53 -23.78 1.99 -2.50
C ASP A 53 -22.47 1.19 -2.47
N LEU A 54 -21.94 1.03 -1.27
CA LEU A 54 -20.81 0.14 -0.97
C LEU A 54 -21.37 -1.19 -0.46
N PRO A 55 -21.68 -2.14 -1.37
CA PRO A 55 -22.15 -3.44 -0.94
C PRO A 55 -21.08 -4.15 -0.10
N PRO A 56 -21.48 -5.06 0.80
CA PRO A 56 -20.59 -5.67 1.78
C PRO A 56 -19.35 -6.36 1.18
N TRP A 57 -19.45 -6.89 -0.03
CA TRP A 57 -18.33 -7.53 -0.73
C TRP A 57 -17.24 -6.54 -1.17
N LYS A 58 -17.58 -5.28 -1.52
CA LYS A 58 -16.59 -4.22 -1.81
C LYS A 58 -15.81 -3.85 -0.54
N ILE A 59 -16.50 -3.85 0.61
CA ILE A 59 -15.86 -3.63 1.91
C ILE A 59 -14.90 -4.78 2.22
N LEU A 60 -15.35 -6.03 2.06
CA LEU A 60 -14.51 -7.21 2.28
C LEU A 60 -13.26 -7.21 1.37
N ALA A 61 -13.43 -6.85 0.10
CA ALA A 61 -12.32 -6.69 -0.84
C ALA A 61 -11.34 -5.60 -0.38
N SER A 62 -11.86 -4.45 0.08
CA SER A 62 -11.03 -3.35 0.59
C SER A 62 -10.23 -3.76 1.82
N VAL A 63 -10.85 -4.49 2.76
CA VAL A 63 -10.17 -5.05 3.93
C VAL A 63 -9.10 -6.06 3.50
N PHE A 64 -9.41 -6.94 2.55
CA PHE A 64 -8.44 -7.93 2.05
C PHE A 64 -7.20 -7.27 1.42
N VAL A 65 -7.39 -6.21 0.64
CA VAL A 65 -6.29 -5.42 0.06
C VAL A 65 -5.47 -4.73 1.16
N MET A 66 -6.12 -4.13 2.15
CA MET A 66 -5.45 -3.53 3.32
C MET A 66 -4.64 -4.55 4.11
N LEU A 67 -5.15 -5.77 4.30
CA LEU A 67 -4.40 -6.86 4.93
C LEU A 67 -3.14 -7.17 4.12
N GLY A 68 -3.26 -7.32 2.79
CA GLY A 68 -2.11 -7.54 1.91
C GLY A 68 -1.03 -6.46 2.03
N LEU A 69 -1.43 -5.19 2.12
CA LEU A 69 -0.53 -4.07 2.37
C LEU A 69 0.19 -4.20 3.72
N VAL A 70 -0.56 -4.46 4.81
CA VAL A 70 0.00 -4.60 6.15
C VAL A 70 1.01 -5.76 6.19
N PHE A 71 0.68 -6.91 5.57
CA PHE A 71 1.62 -8.02 5.44
C PHE A 71 2.90 -7.61 4.70
N ASN A 72 2.78 -6.87 3.60
CA ASN A 72 3.94 -6.41 2.82
C ASN A 72 4.83 -5.45 3.62
N LEU A 73 4.25 -4.56 4.43
CA LEU A 73 5.01 -3.64 5.29
C LEU A 73 5.71 -4.37 6.44
N LEU A 74 5.08 -5.41 7.00
CA LEU A 74 5.60 -6.16 8.14
C LEU A 74 6.57 -7.28 7.75
N GLU A 75 6.72 -7.61 6.46
CA GLU A 75 7.56 -8.71 5.97
C GLU A 75 8.94 -8.73 6.64
N LYS A 76 9.65 -7.60 6.65
CA LYS A 76 10.98 -7.49 7.24
C LYS A 76 10.98 -7.70 8.77
N GLN A 77 9.94 -7.25 9.46
CA GLN A 77 9.81 -7.40 10.90
C GLN A 77 9.45 -8.84 11.28
N ILE A 78 8.60 -9.49 10.49
CA ILE A 78 8.20 -10.89 10.66
C ILE A 78 9.43 -11.79 10.44
N LEU A 79 10.16 -11.59 9.35
CA LEU A 79 11.38 -12.35 9.04
C LEU A 79 12.46 -12.17 10.11
N ASN A 80 12.68 -10.95 10.59
CA ASN A 80 13.63 -10.69 11.68
C ASN A 80 13.19 -11.33 13.00
N SER A 81 11.90 -11.31 13.31
CA SER A 81 11.36 -11.94 14.53
C SER A 81 11.51 -13.45 14.47
N ILE A 82 11.17 -14.09 13.34
CA ILE A 82 11.33 -15.53 13.14
C ILE A 82 12.81 -15.92 13.25
N LYS A 83 13.70 -15.19 12.57
CA LYS A 83 15.15 -15.43 12.64
C LYS A 83 15.68 -15.27 14.06
N LYS A 84 15.16 -14.31 14.84
CA LYS A 84 15.54 -14.11 16.25
C LYS A 84 15.09 -15.27 17.14
N ILE A 85 13.92 -15.86 16.90
CA ILE A 85 13.45 -17.06 17.62
C ILE A 85 14.32 -18.27 17.27
N PHE A 86 14.58 -18.50 15.98
CA PHE A 86 15.29 -19.67 15.51
C PHE A 86 16.81 -19.61 15.80
N ASN A 87 17.43 -18.44 15.65
CA ASN A 87 18.85 -18.21 15.93
C ASN A 87 19.12 -17.92 17.41
N ARG A 88 18.22 -18.31 18.32
CA ARG A 88 18.57 -18.40 19.73
C ARG A 88 19.68 -19.45 19.83
N PRO A 89 20.94 -19.08 20.16
CA PRO A 89 21.89 -20.09 20.53
C PRO A 89 21.23 -20.82 21.69
N LEU A 90 20.99 -22.12 21.53
CA LEU A 90 20.70 -22.99 22.64
C LEU A 90 21.82 -22.70 23.62
N LYS A 91 21.50 -21.95 24.68
CA LYS A 91 22.42 -21.69 25.78
C LYS A 91 22.70 -23.09 26.28
N SER A 92 23.81 -23.65 25.79
CA SER A 92 24.35 -24.90 26.25
C SER A 92 24.34 -24.77 27.75
N SER A 93 23.48 -25.58 28.35
CA SER A 93 23.37 -25.75 29.77
C SER A 93 24.74 -26.20 30.22
N LYS A 94 25.62 -25.24 30.49
CA LYS A 94 26.68 -25.41 31.47
C LYS A 94 25.94 -25.75 32.76
N ILE A 95 25.89 -27.04 33.07
CA ILE A 95 26.48 -27.70 34.23
C ILE A 95 26.13 -29.18 34.12
#